data_AF-A0A1G8LNH6-F1
#
_entry.id   AF-A0A1G8LNH6-F1
#
_cell.length_a   1.000
_cell.length_b   1.000
_cell.length_c   1.000
_cell.angle_alpha   90.00
_cell.angle_beta   90.00
_cell.angle_gamma   90.00
#
_symmetry.space_group_name_H-M   'P 1'
#
loop_
_entity.id
_entity.type
_entity.pdbx_description
1 polymer ?
#
loop_
_entity_poly.entity_id
_entity_poly.type
_entity_poly.pdbx_seq_one_letter_code
_entity_poly.pdbx_strand_id
1 'polypeptide(L)'
;MGYCFLTSLIKINWEANKFGVQKDNVASVLRGYKSSVKKYANDNNIDFAWQPRYYDRVIRNDREYNNIKQYIHNNPNNWFTERDRFENLYI
;
A
#
# COMPACT_ATOMS: atom_id res chain seq x y z
N MET A 1 -24.13 7.24 47.22
CA MET A 1 -24.64 6.82 45.90
C MET A 1 -23.62 7.19 44.86
N GLY A 2 -23.11 6.20 44.11
CA GLY A 2 -22.17 6.41 43.00
C GLY A 2 -21.03 5.40 42.99
N TYR A 3 -21.30 4.17 42.57
CA TYR A 3 -20.25 3.21 42.22
C TYR A 3 -19.66 3.64 40.86
N CYS A 4 -18.33 3.76 40.76
CA CYS A 4 -17.66 4.01 39.48
C CYS A 4 -16.71 2.84 39.19
N PHE A 5 -16.96 2.16 38.07
CA PHE A 5 -16.36 0.89 37.66
C PHE A 5 -14.91 1.04 37.14
N LEU A 6 -14.11 -0.01 37.34
CA LEU A 6 -12.77 -0.25 36.79
C LEU A 6 -12.77 -0.26 35.25
N THR A 7 -11.76 0.36 34.61
CA THR A 7 -10.96 -0.31 33.54
C THR A 7 -9.69 0.49 33.16
N SER A 8 -8.57 -0.23 33.18
CA SER A 8 -7.21 0.10 32.70
C SER A 8 -6.42 1.16 33.49
N LEU A 9 -5.33 0.71 34.08
CA LEU A 9 -4.36 1.52 34.83
C LEU A 9 -3.75 2.59 33.93
N ILE A 10 -3.87 3.83 34.38
CA ILE A 10 -3.26 5.04 33.83
C ILE A 10 -1.75 4.79 33.61
N LYS A 11 -1.22 5.07 32.41
CA LYS A 11 0.22 5.13 32.17
C LYS A 11 0.79 6.29 32.99
N ILE A 12 1.55 5.97 34.05
CA ILE A 12 2.04 6.96 35.03
C ILE A 12 3.33 7.67 34.55
N ASN A 13 4.05 7.14 33.55
CA ASN A 13 5.33 7.70 33.11
C ASN A 13 5.34 8.08 31.62
N TRP A 14 5.91 9.25 31.32
CA TRP A 14 6.17 9.74 29.97
C TRP A 14 7.42 9.08 29.38
N GLU A 15 7.26 8.13 28.48
CA GLU A 15 8.35 7.62 27.64
C GLU A 15 8.38 8.36 26.30
N ALA A 16 9.57 8.73 25.83
CA ALA A 16 9.74 9.34 24.51
C ALA A 16 9.37 8.36 23.40
N ASN A 17 8.58 8.82 22.41
CA ASN A 17 8.29 8.05 21.21
C ASN A 17 9.59 7.67 20.50
N LYS A 18 9.90 6.37 20.42
CA LYS A 18 11.03 5.85 19.66
C LYS A 18 10.61 5.62 18.22
N PHE A 19 11.02 6.50 17.32
CA PHE A 19 10.85 6.28 15.88
C PHE A 19 11.80 5.19 15.40
N GLY A 20 11.27 3.98 15.19
CA GLY A 20 11.98 2.86 14.60
C GLY A 20 11.76 2.77 13.09
N VAL A 21 12.48 1.86 12.43
CA VAL A 21 12.20 1.49 11.05
C VAL A 21 10.77 0.97 10.96
N GLN A 22 9.97 1.54 10.06
CA GLN A 22 8.64 1.01 9.76
C GLN A 22 8.75 -0.41 9.17
N LYS A 23 8.16 -1.37 9.88
CA LYS A 23 8.12 -2.79 9.53
C LYS A 23 6.65 -3.23 9.45
N ASP A 24 6.39 -4.33 8.75
CA ASP A 24 5.06 -4.96 8.65
C ASP A 24 3.96 -4.11 8.01
N ASN A 25 4.32 -3.27 7.04
CA ASN A 25 3.36 -2.52 6.24
C ASN A 25 3.68 -2.55 4.75
N VAL A 26 2.65 -2.25 3.93
CA VAL A 26 2.74 -2.24 2.46
C VAL A 26 3.84 -1.31 1.96
N ALA A 27 4.00 -0.14 2.59
CA ALA A 27 5.06 0.81 2.26
C ALA A 27 6.47 0.20 2.42
N SER A 28 6.72 -0.57 3.47
CA SER A 28 8.00 -1.20 3.77
C SER A 28 8.35 -2.27 2.73
N VAL A 29 7.37 -3.11 2.36
CA VAL A 29 7.52 -4.13 1.31
C VAL A 29 7.80 -3.48 -0.05
N LEU A 30 6.97 -2.49 -0.44
CA LEU A 30 7.14 -1.78 -1.71
C LEU A 30 8.46 -1.01 -1.78
N ARG A 31 8.91 -0.44 -0.66
CA ARG A 31 10.21 0.24 -0.58
C ARG A 31 11.35 -0.74 -0.88
N GLY A 32 11.33 -1.92 -0.28
CA GLY A 32 12.32 -2.97 -0.54
C GLY A 32 12.28 -3.47 -1.99
N TYR A 33 11.09 -3.62 -2.57
CA TYR A 33 10.94 -4.02 -3.96
C TYR A 33 11.48 -2.94 -4.92
N LYS A 34 11.02 -1.69 -4.79
CA LYS A 34 11.45 -0.58 -5.65
C LYS A 34 12.96 -0.35 -5.55
N SER A 35 13.54 -0.45 -4.35
CA SER A 35 14.98 -0.28 -4.16
C SER A 35 15.78 -1.40 -4.82
N SER A 36 15.35 -2.66 -4.68
CA SER A 36 15.99 -3.83 -5.29
C SER A 36 16.04 -3.70 -6.82
N VAL A 37 14.89 -3.40 -7.45
CA VAL A 37 14.81 -3.25 -8.91
C VAL A 37 15.62 -2.05 -9.40
N LYS A 38 15.58 -0.91 -8.67
CA LYS A 38 16.38 0.26 -9.06
C LYS A 38 17.87 -0.02 -8.94
N LYS A 39 18.30 -0.79 -7.93
CA LYS A 39 19.67 -1.25 -7.80
C LYS A 39 20.04 -2.13 -9.00
N TYR A 40 19.23 -3.13 -9.31
CA TYR A 40 19.46 -3.99 -10.48
C TYR A 40 19.58 -3.19 -11.78
N ALA A 41 18.68 -2.23 -12.02
CA ALA A 41 18.73 -1.38 -13.21
C ALA A 41 20.02 -0.56 -13.27
N ASN A 42 20.44 0.04 -12.16
CA ASN A 42 21.69 0.78 -12.08
C ASN A 42 22.91 -0.12 -12.33
N ASP A 43 22.94 -1.31 -11.73
CA ASP A 43 24.03 -2.29 -11.87
C ASP A 43 24.16 -2.78 -13.33
N ASN A 44 23.05 -2.82 -14.07
CA ASN A 44 23.02 -3.22 -15.48
C ASN A 44 23.00 -2.02 -16.45
N ASN A 45 23.22 -0.80 -15.96
CA ASN A 45 23.23 0.43 -16.75
C ASN A 45 21.94 0.65 -17.58
N ILE A 46 20.79 0.25 -17.04
CA ILE A 46 19.46 0.40 -17.63
C ILE A 46 18.89 1.76 -17.18
N ASP A 47 18.56 2.63 -18.14
CA ASP A 47 17.84 3.87 -17.83
C ASP A 47 16.41 3.56 -17.38
N PHE A 48 16.16 3.76 -16.09
CA PHE A 48 14.92 3.38 -15.44
C PHE A 48 14.65 4.27 -14.24
N ALA A 49 13.42 4.78 -14.15
CA ALA A 49 12.94 5.49 -12.98
C ALA A 49 11.54 4.98 -12.61
N TRP A 50 11.31 4.85 -11.31
CA TRP A 50 9.97 4.57 -10.80
C TRP A 50 9.10 5.83 -10.90
N GLN A 51 7.82 5.64 -11.22
CA GLN A 51 6.82 6.65 -10.92
C GLN A 51 6.81 6.93 -9.40
N PRO A 52 6.77 8.22 -8.98
CA PRO A 52 6.65 8.59 -7.58
C PRO A 52 5.36 8.02 -6.96
N ARG A 53 5.44 7.66 -5.66
CA ARG A 53 4.33 7.09 -4.87
C ARG A 53 3.79 5.77 -5.46
N TYR A 54 2.71 5.27 -4.90
CA TYR A 54 1.98 4.10 -5.37
C TYR A 54 0.51 4.28 -5.01
N TYR A 55 -0.38 3.60 -5.76
CA TYR A 55 -1.79 3.53 -5.43
C TYR A 55 -2.02 2.34 -4.50
N ASP A 56 -2.67 2.56 -3.37
CA ASP A 56 -3.14 1.53 -2.46
C ASP A 56 -4.61 1.70 -2.11
N ARG A 57 -5.28 0.55 -1.97
CA ARG A 57 -6.68 0.48 -1.58
C ARG A 57 -6.94 -0.80 -0.82
N VAL A 58 -7.66 -0.69 0.30
CA VAL A 58 -8.11 -1.84 1.09
C VAL A 58 -9.37 -2.41 0.47
N ILE A 59 -9.33 -3.67 0.07
CA ILE A 59 -10.47 -4.42 -0.47
C ILE A 59 -11.36 -4.86 0.69
N ARG A 60 -12.65 -4.50 0.65
CA ARG A 60 -13.59 -4.68 1.77
C ARG A 60 -14.67 -5.72 1.51
N ASN A 61 -14.87 -6.16 0.27
CA ASN A 61 -15.87 -7.15 -0.09
C ASN A 61 -15.47 -7.97 -1.32
N ASP A 62 -16.15 -9.10 -1.53
CA ASP A 62 -15.83 -10.04 -2.61
C ASP A 62 -16.13 -9.48 -4.00
N ARG A 63 -17.12 -8.58 -4.12
CA ARG A 63 -17.44 -7.92 -5.39
C ARG A 63 -16.28 -7.05 -5.87
N GLU A 64 -15.73 -6.24 -4.97
CA GLU A 64 -14.56 -5.40 -5.21
C GLU A 64 -13.32 -6.23 -5.54
N TYR A 65 -13.11 -7.34 -4.81
CA TYR A 65 -12.05 -8.30 -5.12
C TYR A 65 -12.17 -8.83 -6.56
N ASN A 66 -13.36 -9.27 -6.96
CA ASN A 66 -13.61 -9.80 -8.30
C ASN A 66 -13.39 -8.73 -9.38
N ASN A 67 -13.85 -7.49 -9.15
CA ASN A 67 -13.66 -6.39 -10.08
C ASN A 67 -12.17 -6.06 -10.26
N ILE A 68 -11.41 -5.94 -9.17
CA ILE A 68 -9.96 -5.69 -9.22
C ILE A 68 -9.23 -6.82 -9.93
N LYS A 69 -9.60 -8.07 -9.64
CA LYS A 69 -9.01 -9.25 -10.30
C LYS A 69 -9.26 -9.22 -11.81
N GLN A 70 -10.49 -8.94 -12.23
CA GLN A 70 -10.83 -8.80 -13.64
C GLN A 70 -10.08 -7.64 -14.30
N TYR A 71 -9.98 -6.50 -13.61
CA TYR A 71 -9.21 -5.34 -14.09
C TYR A 71 -7.74 -5.71 -14.34
N ILE A 72 -7.06 -6.34 -13.37
CA ILE A 72 -5.66 -6.73 -13.50
C ILE A 72 -5.46 -7.69 -14.69
N HIS A 73 -6.37 -8.66 -14.86
CA HIS A 73 -6.30 -9.63 -15.95
C HIS A 73 -6.51 -8.97 -17.32
N ASN A 74 -7.43 -8.02 -17.42
CA ASN A 74 -7.81 -7.40 -18.69
C ASN A 74 -6.91 -6.20 -19.05
N ASN A 75 -6.19 -5.63 -18.09
CA ASN A 75 -5.35 -4.45 -18.28
C ASN A 75 -4.31 -4.57 -19.42
N PRO A 76 -3.59 -5.71 -19.60
CA PRO A 76 -2.64 -5.84 -20.71
C PRO A 76 -3.29 -5.65 -22.09
N ASN A 77 -4.51 -6.15 -22.27
CA ASN A 77 -5.25 -6.00 -23.52
C ASN A 77 -5.79 -4.57 -23.67
N ASN A 78 -6.30 -4.00 -22.58
CA ASN A 78 -6.90 -2.67 -22.60
C ASN A 78 -5.87 -1.54 -22.71
N TRP A 79 -4.59 -1.80 -22.42
CA TRP A 79 -3.52 -0.81 -22.46
C TRP A 79 -3.39 -0.11 -23.83
N PHE A 80 -3.61 -0.86 -24.91
CA PHE A 80 -3.49 -0.34 -26.29
C PHE A 80 -4.77 0.30 -26.81
N THR A 81 -5.91 0.02 -26.18
CA THR A 81 -7.24 0.36 -26.72
C THR A 81 -7.97 1.41 -25.89
N GLU A 82 -7.71 1.50 -24.59
CA GLU A 82 -8.52 2.27 -23.63
C GLU A 82 -7.68 3.09 -22.66
N ARG A 83 -6.56 3.65 -23.13
CA ARG A 83 -5.55 4.35 -22.32
C ARG A 83 -6.10 5.43 -21.37
N ASP A 84 -7.25 6.02 -21.70
CA ASP A 84 -7.84 7.16 -20.97
C ASP A 84 -9.11 6.82 -20.15
N ARG A 85 -9.57 5.57 -20.14
CA ARG A 85 -10.76 5.17 -19.35
C ARG A 85 -10.40 4.67 -17.97
N PHE A 86 -10.45 5.55 -16.97
CA PHE A 86 -10.32 5.22 -15.55
C PHE A 86 -11.63 4.77 -14.88
N GLU A 87 -12.70 4.48 -15.64
CA GLU A 87 -14.05 4.33 -15.08
C GLU A 87 -14.29 3.04 -14.27
N ASN A 88 -13.38 2.08 -14.30
CA ASN A 88 -13.62 0.77 -13.69
C ASN A 88 -12.93 0.54 -12.34
N LEU A 89 -12.23 1.53 -11.77
CA LEU A 89 -11.56 1.33 -10.47
C LEU A 89 -12.47 1.55 -9.26
N TYR A 90 -13.63 2.20 -9.39
CA TYR A 90 -14.42 2.72 -8.26
C TYR A 90 -15.78 2.03 -8.03
N ILE A 91 -16.10 0.95 -8.75
CA ILE A 91 -17.36 0.19 -8.62
C ILE A 91 -17.09 -1.22 -8.09
#